data_AF-A0A258D3M4-F1
#
_entry.id   AF-A0A258D3M4-F1
#
_cell.length_a   1.000
_cell.length_b   1.000
_cell.length_c   1.000
_cell.angle_alpha   90.00
_cell.angle_beta   90.00
_cell.angle_gamma   90.00
#
_symmetry.space_group_name_H-M   'P 1'
#
loop_
_entity.id
_entity.type
_entity.pdbx_description
1 polymer ?
#
loop_
_entity_poly.entity_id
_entity_poly.type
_entity_poly.pdbx_seq_one_letter_code
_entity_poly.pdbx_strand_id
1 'polypeptide(L)'
;MTDLGRLRMLRMMVLAGGLAFVSISVARADDWGCTVLLCLANPGGPTQYAACVPPVTRLWQHLKRGGAFPACSAAGSSTSPVGYDPYEPCQDGYVLRELGRDDASQPACVSSKPVRNCDGVHDTCQPHDIQAVRYRAQPNFIDVTGPNGVSTRVRF
;
A
#
# COMPACT_ATOMS: atom_id res chain seq x y z
N MET A 1 -79.91 27.57 27.13
CA MET A 1 -79.03 27.92 28.26
C MET A 1 -78.33 26.64 28.73
N THR A 2 -77.68 25.84 27.88
CA THR A 2 -76.33 26.01 27.30
C THR A 2 -75.32 26.53 28.30
N ASP A 3 -74.75 25.65 29.11
CA ASP A 3 -73.39 25.84 29.65
C ASP A 3 -72.46 24.76 29.10
N LEU A 4 -72.26 24.90 27.79
CA LEU A 4 -71.23 24.29 26.97
C LEU A 4 -69.90 25.03 27.26
N GLY A 5 -69.42 24.93 28.50
CA GLY A 5 -68.28 25.71 29.00
C GLY A 5 -67.10 24.89 29.55
N ARG A 6 -67.23 23.56 29.64
CA ARG A 6 -66.13 22.65 30.04
C ARG A 6 -65.32 22.08 28.87
N LEU A 7 -65.48 22.67 27.68
CA LEU A 7 -64.81 22.25 26.45
C LEU A 7 -64.04 23.43 25.83
N ARG A 8 -63.17 24.07 26.62
CA ARG A 8 -62.24 25.08 26.07
C ARG A 8 -61.04 25.35 26.98
N MET A 9 -60.26 24.32 27.29
CA MET A 9 -58.80 24.47 27.32
C MET A 9 -58.20 23.51 26.31
N LEU A 10 -58.30 23.99 25.08
CA LEU A 10 -57.57 23.56 23.91
C LEU A 10 -56.06 23.49 24.26
N ARG A 11 -55.44 22.38 23.83
CA ARG A 11 -54.00 22.24 23.57
C ARG A 11 -53.08 22.50 24.76
N MET A 12 -52.63 21.43 25.42
CA MET A 12 -51.24 21.38 25.84
C MET A 12 -50.71 19.93 25.90
N MET A 13 -49.82 19.65 24.94
CA MET A 13 -48.64 18.81 25.08
C MET A 13 -48.84 17.35 25.51
N VAL A 14 -49.11 16.50 24.51
CA VAL A 14 -48.33 15.26 24.41
C VAL A 14 -47.28 15.51 23.33
N LEU A 15 -46.15 16.11 23.74
CA LEU A 15 -44.90 15.91 23.01
C LEU A 15 -44.56 14.44 23.22
N ALA A 16 -45.06 13.58 22.33
CA ALA A 16 -44.40 12.31 22.08
C ALA A 16 -43.01 12.67 21.54
N GLY A 17 -42.07 12.87 22.46
CA GLY A 17 -40.67 12.96 22.15
C GLY A 17 -40.30 11.65 21.48
N GLY A 18 -40.33 11.64 20.15
CA GLY A 18 -39.61 10.64 19.39
C GLY A 18 -38.16 10.77 19.82
N LEU A 19 -37.72 9.87 20.70
CA LEU A 19 -36.31 9.55 20.83
C LEU A 19 -35.89 9.10 19.44
N ALA A 20 -35.39 10.05 18.66
CA ALA A 20 -34.60 9.74 17.49
C ALA A 20 -33.44 8.91 18.03
N PHE A 21 -33.53 7.59 17.86
CA PHE A 21 -32.38 6.73 17.95
C PHE A 21 -31.43 7.18 16.85
N VAL A 22 -30.59 8.16 17.15
CA VAL A 22 -29.40 8.41 16.38
C VAL A 22 -28.56 7.16 16.59
N SER A 23 -28.70 6.20 15.68
CA SER A 23 -27.75 5.12 15.54
C SER A 23 -26.40 5.77 15.32
N ILE A 24 -25.62 5.91 16.39
CA ILE A 24 -24.19 6.15 16.28
C ILE A 24 -23.67 4.87 15.65
N SER A 25 -23.58 4.87 14.32
CA SER A 25 -22.77 3.93 13.59
C SER A 25 -21.34 4.15 14.06
N VAL A 26 -20.94 3.47 15.13
CA VAL A 26 -19.52 3.12 15.29
C VAL A 26 -19.22 2.30 14.06
N ALA A 27 -18.63 2.95 13.06
CA ALA A 27 -18.02 2.26 11.94
C ALA A 27 -16.99 1.32 12.56
N ARG A 28 -17.37 0.05 12.75
CA ARG A 28 -16.40 -1.00 12.99
C ARG A 28 -15.60 -1.07 11.70
N ALA A 29 -14.47 -0.37 11.65
CA ALA A 29 -13.47 -0.61 10.65
C ALA A 29 -13.26 -2.12 10.65
N ASP A 30 -13.40 -2.78 9.49
CA ASP A 30 -13.15 -4.21 9.48
C ASP A 30 -11.70 -4.42 9.96
N ASP A 31 -11.50 -5.34 10.90
CA ASP A 31 -10.13 -5.64 11.40
C ASP A 31 -9.29 -6.32 10.30
N TRP A 32 -9.82 -6.47 9.09
CA TRP A 32 -9.14 -7.05 7.95
C TRP A 32 -7.89 -6.25 7.60
N GLY A 33 -7.94 -4.91 7.59
CA GLY A 33 -6.75 -4.09 7.33
C GLY A 33 -5.63 -4.33 8.33
N CYS A 34 -5.97 -4.42 9.63
CA CYS A 34 -4.98 -4.68 10.67
C CYS A 34 -4.48 -6.14 10.66
N THR A 35 -5.34 -7.09 10.33
CA THR A 35 -4.95 -8.50 10.14
C THR A 35 -3.97 -8.64 8.99
N VAL A 36 -4.26 -8.00 7.85
CA VAL A 36 -3.37 -7.96 6.69
C VAL A 36 -2.02 -7.35 7.06
N LEU A 37 -2.02 -6.21 7.75
CA LEU A 37 -0.80 -5.53 8.16
C LEU A 37 0.09 -6.44 9.01
N LEU A 38 -0.51 -7.12 9.99
CA LEU A 38 0.21 -8.07 10.84
C LEU A 38 0.77 -9.26 10.06
N CYS A 39 -0.02 -9.82 9.14
CA CYS A 39 0.42 -10.92 8.28
C CYS A 39 1.57 -10.52 7.36
N LEU A 40 1.49 -9.32 6.76
CA LEU A 40 2.53 -8.74 5.91
C LEU A 40 3.85 -8.49 6.65
N ALA A 41 3.79 -8.15 7.94
CA ALA A 41 4.98 -7.93 8.78
C ALA A 41 5.71 -9.22 9.19
N ASN A 42 5.18 -10.40 8.84
CA ASN A 42 5.79 -11.67 9.22
C ASN A 42 7.06 -11.98 8.39
N PRO A 43 8.23 -12.15 9.02
CA PRO A 43 9.51 -12.31 8.30
C PRO A 43 9.61 -13.55 7.41
N GLY A 44 8.88 -14.64 7.70
CA GLY A 44 8.84 -15.81 6.81
C GLY A 44 7.81 -15.70 5.67
N GLY A 45 7.22 -14.52 5.49
CA GLY A 45 6.35 -14.19 4.37
C GLY A 45 4.88 -14.02 4.76
N PRO A 46 4.10 -13.36 3.89
CA PRO A 46 2.76 -12.90 4.21
C PRO A 46 1.73 -14.03 4.39
N THR A 47 2.03 -15.24 3.94
CA THR A 47 1.15 -16.41 4.00
C THR A 47 1.76 -17.60 4.74
N GLN A 48 2.85 -17.41 5.48
CA GLN A 48 3.50 -18.50 6.23
C GLN A 48 2.52 -19.18 7.20
N TYR A 49 1.68 -18.39 7.88
CA TYR A 49 0.65 -18.91 8.78
C TYR A 49 -0.68 -19.12 8.04
N ALA A 50 -1.34 -20.24 8.28
CA ALA A 50 -2.63 -20.56 7.64
C ALA A 50 -3.69 -19.48 7.87
N ALA A 51 -3.71 -18.87 9.06
CA ALA A 51 -4.61 -17.76 9.40
C ALA A 51 -4.39 -16.52 8.50
N CYS A 52 -3.20 -16.36 7.92
CA CYS A 52 -2.88 -15.25 7.03
C CYS A 52 -3.25 -15.51 5.56
N VAL A 53 -3.49 -16.76 5.16
CA VAL A 53 -3.82 -17.08 3.76
C VAL A 53 -5.11 -16.38 3.30
N PRO A 54 -6.26 -16.48 4.00
CA PRO A 54 -7.49 -15.79 3.57
C PRO A 54 -7.38 -14.25 3.52
N PRO A 55 -6.93 -13.54 4.56
CA PRO A 55 -6.91 -12.07 4.54
C PRO A 55 -5.93 -11.51 3.51
N VAL A 56 -4.77 -12.15 3.30
CA VAL A 56 -3.78 -11.73 2.29
C VAL A 56 -4.26 -12.06 0.88
N THR A 57 -4.94 -13.20 0.68
CA THR A 57 -5.56 -13.50 -0.63
C THR A 57 -6.63 -12.47 -0.99
N ARG A 58 -7.47 -12.07 0.00
CA ARG A 58 -8.46 -10.99 -0.18
C ARG A 58 -7.76 -9.66 -0.53
N LEU A 59 -6.62 -9.35 0.09
CA LEU A 59 -5.80 -8.17 -0.25
C LEU A 59 -5.41 -8.19 -1.73
N TRP A 60 -4.80 -9.28 -2.22
CA TRP A 60 -4.36 -9.33 -3.61
C TRP A 60 -5.51 -9.18 -4.60
N GLN A 61 -6.65 -9.79 -4.33
CA GLN A 61 -7.84 -9.63 -5.16
C GLN A 61 -8.39 -8.19 -5.11
N HIS A 62 -8.28 -7.52 -3.97
CA HIS A 62 -8.71 -6.13 -3.81
C HIS A 62 -7.79 -5.17 -4.59
N LEU A 63 -6.47 -5.30 -4.43
CA LEU A 63 -5.48 -4.50 -5.13
C LEU A 63 -5.51 -4.72 -6.65
N LYS A 64 -5.68 -5.97 -7.11
CA LYS A 64 -5.83 -6.29 -8.55
C LYS A 64 -7.03 -5.59 -9.21
N ARG A 65 -8.04 -5.20 -8.43
CA ARG A 65 -9.22 -4.46 -8.89
C ARG A 65 -9.05 -2.94 -8.77
N GLY A 66 -7.85 -2.46 -8.46
CA GLY A 66 -7.57 -1.03 -8.25
C GLY A 66 -7.98 -0.52 -6.87
N GLY A 67 -8.27 -1.41 -5.91
CA GLY A 67 -8.54 -1.02 -4.53
C GLY A 67 -7.29 -0.45 -3.85
N ALA A 68 -7.50 0.46 -2.90
CA ALA A 68 -6.43 0.97 -2.05
C ALA A 68 -6.00 -0.08 -1.01
N PHE A 69 -4.85 0.10 -0.37
CA PHE A 69 -4.51 -0.73 0.79
C PHE A 69 -5.58 -0.53 1.89
N PRO A 70 -6.08 -1.62 2.55
CA PRO A 70 -7.12 -1.50 3.56
C PRO A 70 -6.66 -0.67 4.75
N ALA A 71 -7.50 0.24 5.20
CA ALA A 71 -7.19 1.07 6.36
C ALA A 71 -7.04 0.20 7.60
N CYS A 72 -5.98 0.43 8.38
CA CYS A 72 -5.82 -0.09 9.73
C CYS A 72 -5.63 1.09 10.69
N SER A 73 -6.58 1.27 11.60
CA SER A 73 -6.58 2.36 12.58
C SER A 73 -5.96 1.97 13.93
N ALA A 74 -5.08 0.95 13.96
CA ALA A 74 -4.27 0.70 15.15
C ALA A 74 -3.49 1.97 15.49
N ALA A 75 -3.63 2.43 16.74
CA ALA A 75 -3.26 3.79 17.14
C ALA A 75 -1.85 4.19 16.67
N GLY A 76 -1.78 5.09 15.68
CA GLY A 76 -0.54 5.69 15.19
C GLY A 76 0.19 4.95 14.06
N SER A 77 -0.36 3.87 13.48
CA SER A 77 0.23 3.24 12.29
C SER A 77 -0.36 3.77 10.97
N SER A 78 0.46 3.89 9.94
CA SER A 78 0.03 4.24 8.58
C SER A 78 0.74 3.42 7.50
N THR A 79 0.16 3.37 6.30
CA THR A 79 0.74 2.67 5.15
C THR A 79 0.90 3.62 3.97
N SER A 80 2.00 3.50 3.24
CA SER A 80 2.17 4.20 1.95
C SER A 80 1.16 3.70 0.90
N PRO A 81 0.93 4.45 -0.18
CA PRO A 81 0.43 3.87 -1.41
C PRO A 81 1.29 2.69 -1.88
N VAL A 82 0.73 1.82 -2.71
CA VAL A 82 1.50 0.74 -3.33
C VAL A 82 2.55 1.33 -4.26
N GLY A 83 3.82 1.06 -3.96
CA GLY A 83 4.97 1.37 -4.80
C GLY A 83 5.36 0.20 -5.69
N TYR A 84 6.17 0.48 -6.71
CA TYR A 84 6.68 -0.51 -7.67
C TYR A 84 8.19 -0.34 -7.84
N ASP A 85 8.95 -1.41 -7.59
CA ASP A 85 10.40 -1.50 -7.71
C ASP A 85 10.76 -2.89 -8.25
N PRO A 86 10.91 -3.04 -9.58
CA PRO A 86 11.01 -4.35 -10.21
C PRO A 86 12.40 -4.96 -10.18
N TYR A 87 13.45 -4.20 -9.85
CA TYR A 87 14.83 -4.63 -9.99
C TYR A 87 15.46 -4.94 -8.63
N GLU A 88 16.19 -6.04 -8.56
CA GLU A 88 17.14 -6.26 -7.48
C GLU A 88 18.25 -5.21 -7.53
N PRO A 89 18.90 -4.88 -6.40
CA PRO A 89 20.05 -3.99 -6.41
C PRO A 89 21.14 -4.57 -7.31
N CYS A 90 21.80 -3.71 -8.07
CA CYS A 90 22.97 -4.11 -8.82
C CYS A 90 24.06 -4.64 -7.88
N GLN A 91 24.93 -5.51 -8.40
CA GLN A 91 26.09 -6.00 -7.65
C GLN A 91 27.02 -4.83 -7.27
N ASP A 92 27.83 -5.04 -6.24
CA ASP A 92 28.80 -4.04 -5.80
C ASP A 92 29.67 -3.56 -6.96
N GLY A 93 29.81 -2.24 -7.07
CA GLY A 93 30.54 -1.62 -8.17
C GLY A 93 29.73 -1.41 -9.45
N TYR A 94 28.42 -1.70 -9.44
CA TYR A 94 27.49 -1.38 -10.52
C TYR A 94 26.36 -0.48 -10.05
N VAL A 95 25.81 0.31 -10.96
CA VAL A 95 24.71 1.24 -10.73
C VAL A 95 23.60 1.04 -11.76
N LEU A 96 22.35 1.02 -11.31
CA LEU A 96 21.21 0.94 -12.20
C LEU A 96 21.13 2.20 -13.07
N ARG A 97 21.07 2.03 -14.38
CA ARG A 97 20.94 3.11 -15.37
C ARG A 97 19.97 2.70 -16.46
N GLU A 98 19.27 3.68 -16.96
CA GLU A 98 18.48 3.57 -18.18
C GLU A 98 19.41 3.81 -19.37
N LEU A 99 19.56 2.80 -20.23
CA LEU A 99 20.33 2.88 -21.46
C LEU A 99 19.39 3.15 -22.63
N GLY A 100 19.58 4.26 -23.33
CA GLY A 100 18.84 4.53 -24.56
C GLY A 100 19.46 3.79 -25.74
N ARG A 101 18.69 2.94 -26.42
CA ARG A 101 19.00 2.47 -27.78
C ARG A 101 17.77 2.69 -28.64
N ASP A 102 17.92 3.49 -29.69
CA ASP A 102 16.96 3.65 -30.79
C ASP A 102 15.49 3.63 -30.33
N ASP A 103 15.10 4.68 -29.58
CA ASP A 103 13.75 4.96 -29.07
C ASP A 103 13.24 4.12 -27.87
N ALA A 104 13.99 3.12 -27.41
CA ALA A 104 13.66 2.36 -26.20
C ALA A 104 14.70 2.54 -25.09
N SER A 105 14.27 3.05 -23.94
CA SER A 105 15.04 3.03 -22.69
C SER A 105 15.01 1.62 -22.12
N GLN A 106 16.19 1.02 -21.88
CA GLN A 106 16.32 -0.28 -21.25
C GLN A 106 17.14 -0.19 -19.96
N PRO A 107 16.63 -0.73 -18.83
CA PRO A 107 17.34 -0.73 -17.57
C PRO A 107 18.54 -1.70 -17.63
N ALA A 108 19.69 -1.26 -17.12
CA ALA A 108 20.88 -2.09 -16.99
C ALA A 108 21.68 -1.72 -15.74
N CYS A 109 22.46 -2.67 -15.25
CA CYS A 109 23.47 -2.43 -14.23
C CYS A 109 24.77 -2.06 -14.92
N VAL A 110 25.21 -0.80 -14.80
CA VAL A 110 26.40 -0.27 -15.46
C VAL A 110 27.53 -0.13 -14.45
N SER A 111 28.74 -0.56 -14.80
CA SER A 111 29.87 -0.49 -13.88
C SER A 111 30.17 0.95 -13.49
N SER A 112 30.30 1.19 -12.19
CA SER A 112 30.73 2.48 -11.63
C SER A 112 32.16 2.85 -12.03
N LYS A 113 32.98 1.87 -12.46
CA LYS A 113 34.34 2.10 -12.95
C LYS A 113 34.39 1.93 -14.46
N PRO A 114 35.07 2.83 -15.20
CA PRO A 114 35.25 2.64 -16.62
C PRO A 114 36.15 1.43 -16.91
N VAL A 115 35.74 0.57 -17.83
CA VAL A 115 36.58 -0.52 -18.37
C VAL A 115 37.50 0.11 -19.40
N ARG A 116 38.74 0.40 -19.01
CA ARG A 116 39.77 0.81 -19.95
C ARG A 116 40.42 -0.44 -20.54
N ASN A 117 39.80 -1.02 -21.56
CA ASN A 117 40.59 -1.69 -22.58
C ASN A 117 40.03 -1.40 -23.98
N CYS A 118 40.72 -0.49 -24.66
CA CYS A 118 40.37 0.07 -25.95
C CYS A 118 41.61 -0.05 -26.82
N ASP A 119 41.95 -1.28 -27.22
CA ASP A 119 43.03 -1.51 -28.17
C ASP A 119 42.48 -1.20 -29.56
N GLY A 120 42.81 0.01 -30.02
CA GLY A 120 42.09 0.74 -31.07
C GLY A 120 41.95 0.01 -32.39
N VAL A 121 40.82 0.30 -33.06
CA VAL A 121 40.66 0.54 -34.51
C VAL A 121 39.19 0.78 -34.89
N HIS A 122 38.19 0.58 -34.00
CA HIS A 122 36.79 0.97 -34.27
C HIS A 122 36.14 1.76 -33.11
N ASP A 123 35.45 2.85 -33.47
CA ASP A 123 34.87 3.93 -32.63
C ASP A 123 33.75 3.51 -31.63
N THR A 124 33.63 2.24 -31.28
CA THR A 124 32.63 1.79 -30.30
C THR A 124 33.30 1.15 -29.09
N CYS A 125 34.17 1.90 -28.41
CA CYS A 125 34.48 1.58 -27.02
C CYS A 125 33.24 1.84 -26.18
N GLN A 126 32.61 0.78 -25.65
CA GLN A 126 31.71 0.97 -24.51
C GLN A 126 32.56 1.18 -23.26
N PRO A 127 32.52 2.37 -22.64
CA PRO A 127 33.45 2.74 -21.59
C PRO A 127 33.16 2.06 -20.25
N HIS A 128 32.02 1.38 -20.10
CA HIS A 128 31.60 0.71 -18.87
C HIS A 128 31.18 -0.73 -19.17
N ASP A 129 31.48 -1.65 -18.25
CA ASP A 129 30.89 -2.99 -18.27
C ASP A 129 29.37 -2.86 -18.01
N ILE A 130 28.56 -3.66 -18.69
CA ILE A 130 27.10 -3.61 -18.62
C ILE A 130 26.58 -5.00 -18.33
N GLN A 131 25.79 -5.10 -17.27
CA GLN A 131 25.12 -6.31 -16.85
C GLN A 131 23.60 -6.15 -16.96
N ALA A 132 22.92 -7.25 -17.29
CA ALA A 132 21.47 -7.29 -17.26
C ALA A 132 20.94 -7.10 -15.83
N VAL A 133 19.81 -6.41 -15.69
CA VAL A 133 19.11 -6.32 -14.42
C VAL A 133 18.57 -7.69 -14.00
N ARG A 134 18.46 -7.88 -12.68
CA ARG A 134 17.76 -9.02 -12.09
C ARG A 134 16.40 -8.55 -11.61
N TYR A 135 15.35 -9.32 -11.91
CA TYR A 135 14.00 -8.98 -11.49
C TYR A 135 13.70 -9.50 -10.09
N ARG A 136 12.97 -8.69 -9.31
CA ARG A 136 12.39 -9.13 -8.04
C ARG A 136 11.22 -10.07 -8.31
N ALA A 137 11.09 -11.10 -7.49
CA ALA A 137 9.88 -11.93 -7.47
C ALA A 137 8.65 -11.16 -6.98
N GLN A 138 8.87 -10.13 -6.14
CA GLN A 138 7.86 -9.32 -5.48
C GLN A 138 8.18 -7.83 -5.72
N PRO A 139 7.76 -7.27 -6.87
CA PRO A 139 8.13 -5.92 -7.28
C PRO A 139 7.27 -4.84 -6.61
N ASN A 140 6.11 -5.20 -6.08
CA ASN A 140 5.25 -4.23 -5.40
C ASN A 140 5.68 -4.12 -3.94
N PHE A 141 5.48 -2.96 -3.35
CA PHE A 141 5.75 -2.77 -1.94
C PHE A 141 4.84 -1.73 -1.31
N ILE A 142 4.74 -1.81 0.02
CA ILE A 142 4.22 -0.74 0.87
C ILE A 142 5.22 -0.47 1.98
N ASP A 143 5.30 0.77 2.41
CA ASP A 143 6.04 1.16 3.60
C ASP A 143 5.04 1.28 4.76
N VAL A 144 5.25 0.48 5.81
CA VAL A 144 4.45 0.45 7.03
C VAL A 144 5.15 1.29 8.08
N THR A 145 4.54 2.41 8.45
CA THR A 145 5.09 3.32 9.47
C THR A 145 4.38 3.06 10.79
N GLY A 146 5.15 2.69 11.81
CA GLY A 146 4.66 2.46 13.16
C GLY A 146 4.45 3.76 13.96
N PRO A 147 3.88 3.66 15.17
CA PRO A 147 3.61 4.83 16.04
C PRO A 147 4.86 5.60 16.47
N ASN A 148 6.03 4.95 16.42
CA ASN A 148 7.33 5.55 16.69
C ASN A 148 7.93 6.28 15.46
N GLY A 149 7.22 6.32 14.33
CA GLY A 149 7.68 6.90 13.07
C GLY A 149 8.65 6.02 12.27
N VAL A 150 8.99 4.83 12.76
CA VAL A 150 9.86 3.90 12.03
C VAL A 150 9.07 3.23 10.91
N SER A 151 9.62 3.25 9.70
CA SER A 151 9.01 2.66 8.53
C SER A 151 9.70 1.36 8.11
N THR A 152 8.92 0.32 7.83
CA THR A 152 9.39 -0.97 7.33
C THR A 152 8.77 -1.26 5.98
N ARG A 153 9.60 -1.61 4.99
CA ARG A 153 9.14 -1.98 3.66
C ARG A 153 8.68 -3.44 3.63
N VAL A 154 7.41 -3.66 3.27
CA VAL A 154 6.89 -4.99 2.94
C VAL A 154 6.75 -5.12 1.43
N ARG A 155 7.36 -6.15 0.85
CA ARG A 155 7.26 -6.48 -0.57
C ARG A 155 6.22 -7.58 -0.83
N PHE A 156 5.63 -7.59 -2.01
CA PHE A 156 4.68 -8.60 -2.47
C PHE A 156 4.55 -8.69 -4.00
#